data_AF-A0A9X9A0W5-F1
#
_entry.id   AF-A0A9X9A0W5-F1
#
_cell.length_a   1.000
_cell.length_b   1.000
_cell.length_c   1.000
_cell.angle_alpha   90.00
_cell.angle_beta   90.00
_cell.angle_gamma   90.00
#
_symmetry.space_group_name_H-M   'P 1'
#
loop_
_entity.id
_entity.type
_entity.pdbx_description
1 polymer ?
#
loop_
_entity_poly.entity_id
_entity_poly.type
_entity_poly.pdbx_seq_one_letter_code
_entity_poly.pdbx_strand_id
1 'polypeptide(L)'
;GYTVYGVDLNKEAEASFEKEGGIIGLSISKLAETCDVVFTSLPSPRAVEAVYFGAEGLFENGHSNVVFIDTSTVSPQLNKQLEEAAKEKKVDFLAAPVSGGV
;
A
#
# COMPACT_ATOMS: atom_id res chain seq x y z
N GLY A 1 1.15 -7.52 19.67
CA GLY A 1 0.41 -6.64 18.74
C GLY A 1 1.36 -6.22 17.64
N TYR A 2 0.84 -5.62 16.57
CA TYR A 2 1.65 -5.04 15.50
C TYR A 2 1.83 -3.54 15.71
N THR A 3 2.96 -2.99 15.30
CA THR A 3 3.12 -1.54 15.13
C THR A 3 2.48 -1.19 13.79
N VAL A 4 1.37 -0.45 13.81
CA VAL A 4 0.60 -0.15 12.59
C VAL A 4 0.69 1.33 12.29
N TYR A 5 1.28 1.64 11.13
CA TYR A 5 1.29 2.98 10.59
C TYR A 5 0.14 3.16 9.60
N GLY A 6 -0.41 4.36 9.53
CA GLY A 6 -1.50 4.71 8.62
C GLY A 6 -1.21 6.03 7.90
N VAL A 7 -1.51 6.04 6.61
CA VAL A 7 -1.49 7.26 5.79
C VAL A 7 -2.76 7.30 4.95
N ASP A 8 -3.41 8.46 4.92
CA ASP A 8 -4.55 8.72 4.06
C ASP A 8 -4.53 10.19 3.60
N LEU A 9 -5.10 10.45 2.42
CA LEU A 9 -5.35 11.81 1.96
C LEU A 9 -6.43 12.50 2.82
N ASN A 10 -7.33 11.71 3.42
CA ASN A 10 -8.35 12.16 4.36
C ASN A 10 -7.75 12.28 5.78
N LYS A 11 -7.62 13.52 6.27
CA LYS A 11 -7.01 13.79 7.58
C LYS A 11 -7.92 13.43 8.76
N GLU A 12 -9.23 13.43 8.55
CA GLU A 12 -10.18 12.94 9.55
C GLU A 12 -10.04 11.42 9.75
N ALA A 13 -9.80 10.66 8.67
CA ALA A 13 -9.54 9.23 8.75
C ALA A 13 -8.24 8.92 9.51
N GLU A 14 -7.14 9.64 9.22
CA GLU A 14 -5.89 9.53 9.97
C GLU A 14 -6.08 9.85 11.45
N ALA A 15 -6.79 10.94 11.77
CA ALA A 15 -7.06 11.32 13.16
C ALA A 15 -7.93 10.28 13.89
N SER A 16 -8.88 9.64 13.18
CA SER A 16 -9.67 8.54 13.76
C SER A 16 -8.81 7.31 14.00
N PHE A 17 -7.89 6.98 13.08
CA PHE A 17 -6.98 5.85 13.21
C PHE A 17 -5.98 6.04 14.36
N GLU A 18 -5.43 7.24 14.51
CA GLU A 18 -4.54 7.59 15.61
C GLU A 18 -5.21 7.44 16.98
N LYS A 19 -6.48 7.85 17.11
CA LYS A 19 -7.27 7.68 18.35
C LYS A 19 -7.44 6.22 18.76
N GLU A 20 -7.49 5.30 17.80
CA GLU A 20 -7.59 3.85 18.04
C GLU A 20 -6.20 3.20 18.26
N GLY A 21 -5.13 3.98 18.35
CA GLY A 21 -3.77 3.52 18.64
C GLY A 21 -2.88 3.31 17.42
N GLY A 22 -3.35 3.72 16.23
CA GLY A 22 -2.54 3.79 15.03
C GLY A 22 -1.48 4.88 15.09
N ILE A 23 -0.41 4.75 14.28
CA ILE A 23 0.65 5.76 14.19
C ILE A 23 0.55 6.45 12.82
N ILE A 24 0.51 7.78 12.81
CA ILE A 24 0.43 8.57 11.57
C ILE A 24 1.71 9.39 11.35
N GLY A 25 1.81 10.05 10.19
CA GLY A 25 2.87 11.03 9.91
C GLY A 25 4.04 10.54 9.07
N LEU A 26 4.02 9.27 8.63
CA LEU A 26 4.97 8.77 7.63
C LEU A 26 4.44 9.00 6.21
N SER A 27 5.34 9.30 5.27
CA SER A 27 5.02 9.31 3.84
C SER A 27 4.91 7.88 3.30
N ILE A 28 4.31 7.72 2.12
CA ILE A 28 4.27 6.43 1.40
C ILE A 28 5.67 5.86 1.20
N SER A 29 6.62 6.69 0.74
CA SER A 29 8.02 6.28 0.59
C SER A 29 8.62 5.80 1.92
N LYS A 30 8.34 6.50 3.03
CA LYS A 30 8.88 6.10 4.33
C LYS A 30 8.25 4.81 4.87
N LEU A 31 6.97 4.56 4.57
CA LEU A 31 6.32 3.29 4.88
C LEU A 31 6.98 2.14 4.12
N ALA A 32 7.21 2.31 2.82
CA ALA A 32 7.85 1.30 1.98
C ALA A 32 9.30 0.96 2.44
N GLU A 33 10.03 1.96 2.95
CA GLU A 33 11.39 1.78 3.45
C GLU A 33 11.47 1.04 4.81
N THR A 34 10.40 1.09 5.62
CA THR A 34 10.50 0.72 7.05
C THR A 34 9.55 -0.37 7.51
N CYS A 35 8.44 -0.60 6.81
CA CYS A 35 7.46 -1.61 7.19
C CYS A 35 7.81 -2.97 6.60
N ASP A 36 7.69 -4.04 7.38
CA ASP A 36 7.84 -5.41 6.86
C ASP A 36 6.71 -5.78 5.88
N VAL A 37 5.51 -5.23 6.10
CA VAL A 37 4.32 -5.46 5.27
C VAL A 37 3.54 -4.15 5.12
N VAL A 38 3.10 -3.83 3.91
CA VAL A 38 2.25 -2.66 3.62
C VAL A 38 1.00 -3.11 2.89
N PHE A 39 -0.16 -2.75 3.45
CA PHE A 39 -1.46 -2.96 2.82
C PHE A 39 -1.92 -1.71 2.09
N THR A 40 -2.53 -1.87 0.92
CA THR A 40 -3.21 -0.77 0.21
C THR A 40 -4.67 -1.11 -0.06
N SER A 41 -5.56 -0.14 0.16
CA SER A 41 -6.98 -0.22 -0.18
C SER A 41 -7.41 1.11 -0.79
N LEU A 42 -7.30 1.20 -2.12
CA LEU A 42 -7.36 2.46 -2.85
C LEU A 42 -8.62 2.55 -3.72
N PRO A 43 -9.17 3.75 -3.94
CA PRO A 43 -10.51 3.92 -4.50
C PRO A 43 -10.57 3.76 -6.03
N SER A 44 -9.43 3.68 -6.73
CA SER A 44 -9.41 3.60 -8.18
C SER A 44 -8.09 3.06 -8.73
N PRO A 45 -8.09 2.52 -9.98
CA PRO A 45 -6.86 2.12 -10.67
C PRO A 45 -5.79 3.23 -10.73
N ARG A 46 -6.21 4.48 -10.98
CA ARG A 46 -5.27 5.62 -11.01
C ARG A 46 -4.61 5.87 -9.66
N ALA A 47 -5.35 5.69 -8.56
CA ALA A 47 -4.78 5.83 -7.23
C ALA A 47 -3.78 4.71 -6.94
N VAL A 48 -4.11 3.47 -7.34
CA VAL A 48 -3.18 2.33 -7.27
C VAL A 48 -1.91 2.63 -8.06
N GLU A 49 -2.03 3.05 -9.31
CA GLU A 49 -0.87 3.38 -10.13
C GLU A 49 0.01 4.47 -9.50
N ALA A 50 -0.61 5.53 -8.97
CA ALA A 50 0.13 6.62 -8.32
C ALA A 50 0.88 6.16 -7.05
N VAL A 51 0.25 5.31 -6.23
CA VAL A 51 0.86 4.81 -4.99
C VAL A 51 1.96 3.79 -5.26
N TYR A 52 1.80 2.93 -6.27
CA TYR A 52 2.77 1.89 -6.57
C TYR A 52 3.93 2.38 -7.46
N PHE A 53 3.61 3.07 -8.56
CA PHE A 53 4.57 3.47 -9.60
C PHE A 53 5.04 4.92 -9.52
N GLY A 54 4.49 5.73 -8.61
CA GLY A 54 4.94 7.10 -8.41
C GLY A 54 6.43 7.16 -8.02
N ALA A 55 7.07 8.31 -8.26
CA ALA A 55 8.48 8.50 -7.89
C ALA A 55 8.74 8.30 -6.37
N GLU A 56 7.76 8.67 -5.54
CA GLU A 56 7.72 8.43 -4.09
C GLU A 56 6.85 7.21 -3.72
N GLY A 57 6.62 6.32 -4.70
CA GLY A 57 5.73 5.19 -4.60
C GLY A 57 6.39 3.95 -3.99
N LEU A 58 5.57 2.95 -3.72
CA LEU A 58 5.97 1.73 -3.01
C LEU A 58 7.09 0.98 -3.72
N PHE A 59 7.02 0.83 -5.04
CA PHE A 59 8.01 0.06 -5.80
C PHE A 59 9.37 0.75 -5.94
N GLU A 60 9.44 2.07 -5.83
CA GLU A 60 10.71 2.79 -5.86
C GLU A 60 11.42 2.82 -4.50
N ASN A 61 10.65 2.65 -3.41
CA ASN A 61 11.15 2.86 -2.05
C ASN A 61 11.12 1.60 -1.17
N GLY A 62 10.57 0.49 -1.68
CA GLY A 62 10.50 -0.79 -1.00
C GLY A 62 11.86 -1.45 -0.79
N HIS A 63 12.10 -2.01 0.40
CA HIS A 63 13.30 -2.81 0.67
C HIS A 63 13.10 -4.29 0.28
N SER A 64 14.19 -5.06 0.15
CA SER A 64 14.16 -6.45 -0.37
C SER A 64 13.33 -7.46 0.43
N ASN A 65 12.84 -7.08 1.62
CA ASN A 65 12.09 -7.96 2.52
C ASN A 65 10.65 -7.45 2.75
N VAL A 66 10.24 -6.37 2.07
CA VAL A 66 8.89 -5.83 2.19
C VAL A 66 7.91 -6.68 1.38
N VAL A 67 6.72 -6.88 1.94
CA VAL A 67 5.59 -7.46 1.22
C VAL A 67 4.52 -6.40 1.00
N PHE A 68 4.22 -6.11 -0.26
CA PHE A 68 3.11 -5.24 -0.64
C PHE A 68 1.84 -6.07 -0.88
N ILE A 69 0.76 -5.74 -0.20
CA ILE A 69 -0.52 -6.45 -0.32
C ILE A 69 -1.59 -5.45 -0.77
N ASP A 70 -2.06 -5.59 -2.01
CA ASP A 70 -3.14 -4.75 -2.53
C ASP A 70 -4.50 -5.41 -2.34
N THR A 71 -5.34 -4.80 -1.52
CA THR A 71 -6.73 -5.23 -1.31
C THR A 71 -7.71 -4.43 -2.14
N SER A 72 -7.23 -3.53 -3.00
CA SER A 72 -8.05 -2.73 -3.91
C SER A 72 -8.74 -3.62 -4.93
N THR A 73 -9.96 -3.25 -5.31
CA THR A 73 -10.67 -3.92 -6.42
C THR A 73 -10.25 -3.27 -7.74
N VAL A 74 -9.30 -3.91 -8.45
CA VAL A 74 -8.81 -3.47 -9.76
C VAL A 74 -8.96 -4.56 -10.83
N SER A 75 -8.63 -4.21 -12.07
CA SER A 75 -8.68 -5.17 -13.18
C SER A 75 -7.61 -6.26 -13.04
N PRO A 76 -7.85 -7.48 -13.52
CA PRO A 76 -6.83 -8.53 -13.57
C PRO A 76 -5.56 -8.09 -14.33
N GLN A 77 -5.71 -7.23 -15.35
CA GLN A 77 -4.58 -6.70 -16.11
C GLN A 77 -3.69 -5.80 -15.24
N LEU A 78 -4.27 -4.92 -14.42
CA LEU A 78 -3.49 -4.06 -13.53
C LEU A 78 -2.78 -4.89 -12.44
N ASN A 79 -3.45 -5.90 -11.86
CA ASN A 79 -2.79 -6.83 -10.93
C ASN A 79 -1.56 -7.49 -11.53
N LYS A 80 -1.67 -7.95 -12.79
CA LYS A 80 -0.52 -8.56 -13.49
C LYS A 80 0.62 -7.56 -13.71
N GLN A 81 0.31 -6.31 -14.05
CA GLN A 81 1.33 -5.27 -14.21
C GLN A 81 2.05 -4.97 -12.88
N LEU A 82 1.32 -4.92 -11.77
CA LEU A 82 1.90 -4.75 -10.44
C LEU A 82 2.81 -5.92 -10.07
N GLU A 83 2.38 -7.16 -10.31
CA GLU A 83 3.20 -8.36 -10.07
C GLU A 83 4.50 -8.37 -10.90
N GLU A 84 4.44 -7.98 -12.18
CA GLU A 84 5.61 -7.90 -13.05
C GLU A 84 6.60 -6.83 -12.55
N ALA A 85 6.10 -5.64 -12.21
CA ALA A 85 6.93 -4.57 -11.67
C ALA A 85 7.57 -4.90 -10.31
N ALA A 86 6.83 -5.56 -9.42
CA ALA A 86 7.36 -6.02 -8.14
C ALA A 86 8.55 -6.98 -8.34
N LYS A 87 8.46 -7.90 -9.30
CA LYS A 87 9.57 -8.81 -9.67
C LYS A 87 10.79 -8.06 -10.20
N GLU A 88 10.59 -7.06 -11.05
CA GLU A 88 11.67 -6.22 -11.57
C GLU A 88 12.39 -5.45 -10.45
N LYS A 89 11.63 -4.98 -9.47
CA LYS A 89 12.14 -4.26 -8.29
C LYS A 89 12.64 -5.17 -7.17
N LYS A 90 12.47 -6.48 -7.30
CA LYS A 90 12.87 -7.50 -6.30
C LYS A 90 12.21 -7.29 -4.94
N VAL A 91 10.92 -6.97 -4.97
CA VAL A 91 10.04 -6.87 -3.79
C VAL A 91 8.89 -7.86 -3.94
N ASP A 92 8.30 -8.27 -2.83
CA ASP A 92 7.16 -9.19 -2.84
C ASP A 92 5.85 -8.41 -3.02
N PHE A 93 4.95 -8.95 -3.84
CA PHE A 93 3.62 -8.37 -4.08
C PHE A 93 2.54 -9.46 -4.09
N LEU A 94 1.39 -9.15 -3.48
CA LEU A 94 0.21 -10.01 -3.46
C LEU A 94 -1.05 -9.18 -3.77
N ALA A 95 -1.74 -9.54 -4.85
CA ALA A 95 -3.11 -9.08 -5.08
C ALA A 95 -4.07 -9.89 -4.18
N ALA A 96 -4.75 -9.22 -3.26
CA ALA A 96 -5.67 -9.81 -2.28
C ALA A 96 -6.99 -9.03 -2.18
N PRO A 97 -7.75 -8.85 -3.28
CA PRO A 97 -9.02 -8.12 -3.25
C PRO A 97 -10.01 -8.79 -2.29
N VAL A 98 -10.70 -7.98 -1.50
CA VAL A 98 -11.63 -8.47 -0.47
C VAL A 98 -13.06 -8.57 -1.02
N SER A 99 -13.73 -9.69 -0.74
CA SER A 99 -15.16 -9.88 -1.02
C SER A 99 -15.98 -9.68 0.25
N GLY A 100 -16.86 -8.67 0.27
CA GLY A 100 -17.77 -8.42 1.39
C GLY A 100 -18.04 -6.93 1.56
N GLY A 101 -19.27 -6.51 1.25
CA GLY A 101 -19.82 -5.21 1.63
C GLY A 101 -21.05 -5.47 2.47
N VAL A 102 -21.06 -4.99 3.71
CA VAL A 102 -22.26 -4.86 4.54
C VAL A 102 -22.71 -3.41 4.55
#